data_AF-A0A496YYD6-F1
#
_entry.id   AF-A0A496YYD6-F1
#
_cell.length_a   1.000
_cell.length_b   1.000
_cell.length_c   1.000
_cell.angle_alpha   90.00
_cell.angle_beta   90.00
_cell.angle_gamma   90.00
#
_symmetry.space_group_name_H-M   'P 1'
#
loop_
_entity.id
_entity.type
_entity.pdbx_description
1 polymer ?
#
loop_
_entity_poly.entity_id
_entity_poly.type
_entity_poly.pdbx_seq_one_letter_code
_entity_poly.pdbx_strand_id
1 'polypeptide(L)'
;MPQDEGADKRVKVIDLNEFLDEISRKENIDKRKIRGRGIVRKIAELLAYNAIVTRGEIEEVSKGSSVGRQMISFLKRSGLVYETRSGYIISVPWILYLYKYMRDKWVKQIKRLAPALQDNEVEELRKIAVEALGTPLEKFIDAYIAAVGGFKDIAQIPVKCLPKKCEKFIDECFRQLLNYSIWLLTLIASLLELYVKGVSFGEVLEWLINMSKRNRNLLGILEEDHPLAYYNRLVAETAELLKRDALFLYQIYGKHKDDVMEKAIKWSIQKYTKTVGEDRAEKGKDRAEYYVRLFLDELSKAILADITTRIVFLI
;
A
#
# COMPACT_ATOMS: atom_id res chain seq x y z
N MET A 1 21.02 -14.98 49.04
CA MET A 1 20.25 -15.32 47.83
C MET A 1 20.50 -14.25 46.78
N PRO A 2 21.27 -14.52 45.72
CA PRO A 2 21.18 -13.75 44.50
C PRO A 2 20.22 -14.47 43.54
N GLN A 3 19.18 -13.78 43.09
CA GLN A 3 18.31 -14.22 42.01
C GLN A 3 18.95 -13.88 40.67
N ASP A 4 18.76 -14.81 39.73
CA ASP A 4 19.34 -14.89 38.40
C ASP A 4 19.23 -13.62 37.54
N GLU A 5 20.33 -13.37 36.84
CA GLU A 5 20.39 -12.62 35.59
C GLU A 5 19.58 -13.35 34.51
N GLY A 6 18.65 -12.66 33.85
CA GLY A 6 17.92 -13.27 32.74
C GLY A 6 16.94 -12.35 32.03
N ALA A 7 17.44 -11.74 30.94
CA ALA A 7 16.70 -11.09 29.86
C ALA A 7 16.12 -9.68 30.12
N ASP A 8 16.94 -8.67 29.87
CA ASP A 8 16.45 -7.35 29.43
C ASP A 8 17.09 -7.00 28.07
N LYS A 9 16.71 -7.75 27.02
CA LYS A 9 16.91 -7.31 25.63
C LYS A 9 15.76 -6.39 25.26
N ARG A 10 15.84 -5.15 25.73
CA ARG A 10 14.97 -4.05 25.28
C ARG A 10 15.07 -3.97 23.76
N VAL A 11 13.99 -4.32 23.09
CA VAL A 11 13.71 -3.85 21.73
C VAL A 11 13.84 -2.34 21.79
N LYS A 12 14.92 -1.81 21.21
CA LYS A 12 15.10 -0.37 21.06
C LYS A 12 14.00 0.07 20.10
N VAL A 13 12.91 0.62 20.64
CA VAL A 13 11.92 1.35 19.84
C VAL A 13 12.69 2.53 19.28
N ILE A 14 13.09 2.43 18.02
CA ILE A 14 13.81 3.48 17.32
C ILE A 14 12.79 4.60 17.13
N ASP A 15 12.95 5.69 17.89
CA ASP A 15 12.25 6.93 17.59
C ASP A 15 12.70 7.36 16.18
N LEU A 16 11.73 7.47 15.28
CA LEU A 16 11.97 7.80 13.88
C LEU A 16 12.73 9.13 13.76
N ASN A 17 12.59 10.04 14.73
CA ASN A 17 13.34 11.29 14.80
C ASN A 17 14.82 11.05 15.15
N GLU A 18 15.12 10.12 16.06
CA GLU A 18 16.49 9.73 16.43
C GLU A 18 17.22 9.06 15.26
N PHE A 19 16.53 8.23 14.48
CA PHE A 19 17.08 7.58 13.29
C PHE A 19 17.40 8.57 12.17
N LEU A 20 16.52 9.55 11.96
CA LEU A 20 16.75 10.63 10.99
C LEU A 20 17.93 11.52 11.42
N ASP A 21 18.12 11.75 12.72
CA ASP A 21 19.27 12.48 13.25
C ASP A 21 20.60 11.70 13.11
N GLU A 22 20.59 10.37 13.22
CA GLU A 22 21.78 9.54 13.00
C GLU A 22 22.23 9.52 11.52
N ILE A 23 21.29 9.48 10.57
CA ILE A 23 21.60 9.62 9.12
C ILE A 23 22.20 11.01 8.85
N SER A 24 21.69 12.03 9.51
CA SER A 24 22.16 13.43 9.40
C SER A 24 23.58 13.64 9.94
N ARG A 25 24.09 12.73 10.80
CA ARG A 25 25.47 12.78 11.31
C ARG A 25 26.48 12.07 10.41
N LYS A 26 26.04 11.11 9.58
CA LYS A 26 26.93 10.32 8.71
C LYS A 26 27.16 10.93 7.33
N GLU A 27 26.30 11.85 6.90
CA GLU A 27 26.47 12.62 5.68
C GLU A 27 26.39 14.11 6.04
N ASN A 28 27.26 14.94 5.47
CA ASN A 28 27.26 16.41 5.64
C ASN A 28 26.03 17.04 4.94
N ILE A 29 24.82 16.60 5.28
CA ILE A 29 23.56 17.00 4.65
C ILE A 29 23.08 18.28 5.33
N ASP A 30 22.95 19.33 4.53
CA ASP A 30 22.34 20.61 4.93
C ASP A 30 20.98 20.39 5.62
N LYS A 31 20.85 20.86 6.87
CA LYS A 31 19.61 20.79 7.68
C LYS A 31 18.38 21.33 6.93
N ARG A 32 18.56 22.27 5.99
CA ARG A 32 17.47 22.76 5.12
C ARG A 32 16.96 21.71 4.14
N LYS A 33 17.85 20.88 3.58
CA LYS A 33 17.48 19.77 2.68
C LYS A 33 16.72 18.68 3.43
N ILE A 34 17.15 18.35 4.66
CA ILE A 34 16.46 17.37 5.53
C ILE A 34 15.05 17.87 5.87
N ARG A 35 14.92 19.13 6.31
CA ARG A 35 13.62 19.74 6.61
C ARG A 35 12.70 19.80 5.37
N GLY A 36 13.27 20.12 4.20
CA GLY A 36 12.55 20.10 2.93
C GLY A 36 12.03 18.69 2.57
N ARG A 37 12.87 17.66 2.67
CA ARG A 37 12.46 16.26 2.43
C ARG A 37 11.36 15.81 3.39
N GLY A 38 11.44 16.20 4.67
CA GLY A 38 10.40 15.92 5.67
C GLY A 38 9.05 16.55 5.33
N ILE A 39 9.03 17.81 4.85
CA ILE A 39 7.79 18.48 4.41
C ILE A 39 7.18 17.76 3.20
N VAL A 40 8.00 17.42 2.19
CA VAL A 40 7.54 16.72 0.99
C VAL A 40 6.90 15.38 1.37
N ARG A 41 7.54 14.61 2.25
CA ARG A 41 7.02 13.33 2.70
C ARG A 41 5.67 13.47 3.43
N LYS A 42 5.55 14.44 4.34
CA LYS A 42 4.28 14.70 5.03
C LYS A 42 3.15 15.10 4.07
N ILE A 43 3.46 15.86 3.03
CA ILE A 43 2.47 16.20 1.99
C ILE A 43 2.09 14.97 1.17
N ALA A 44 3.05 14.11 0.81
CA ALA A 44 2.78 12.84 0.13
C ALA A 44 1.87 11.94 0.96
N GLU A 45 2.19 11.77 2.25
CA GLU A 45 1.38 11.03 3.23
C GLU A 45 -0.03 11.63 3.32
N LEU A 46 -0.16 12.95 3.50
CA LEU A 46 -1.46 13.60 3.59
C LEU A 46 -2.33 13.33 2.35
N LEU A 47 -1.78 13.50 1.15
CA LEU A 47 -2.49 13.24 -0.11
C LEU A 47 -2.81 11.76 -0.33
N ALA A 48 -1.90 10.87 0.09
CA ALA A 48 -2.04 9.43 -0.02
C ALA A 48 -3.14 8.89 0.88
N TYR A 49 -3.25 9.39 2.13
CA TYR A 49 -4.21 8.87 3.10
C TYR A 49 -5.59 9.54 3.02
N ASN A 50 -5.67 10.82 2.68
CA ASN A 50 -6.95 11.55 2.77
C ASN A 50 -7.75 11.63 1.47
N ALA A 51 -7.20 11.19 0.32
CA ALA A 51 -7.76 11.29 -1.03
C ALA A 51 -8.04 12.71 -1.55
N ILE A 52 -8.59 13.57 -0.69
CA ILE A 52 -8.86 14.99 -0.88
C ILE A 52 -8.25 15.74 0.31
N VAL A 53 -7.55 16.81 0.03
CA VAL A 53 -7.03 17.75 1.03
C VAL A 53 -7.32 19.17 0.59
N THR A 54 -7.38 20.11 1.52
CA THR A 54 -7.51 21.54 1.24
C THR A 54 -6.13 22.18 1.08
N ARG A 55 -6.07 23.33 0.40
CA ARG A 55 -4.87 24.17 0.38
C ARG A 55 -4.39 24.54 1.79
N GLY A 56 -5.32 24.81 2.71
CA GLY A 56 -5.00 25.15 4.10
C GLY A 56 -4.21 24.06 4.81
N GLU A 57 -4.62 22.79 4.65
CA GLU A 57 -3.89 21.65 5.24
C GLU A 57 -2.47 21.51 4.66
N ILE A 58 -2.30 21.75 3.35
CA ILE A 58 -0.96 21.76 2.73
C ILE A 58 -0.10 22.92 3.26
N GLU A 59 -0.70 24.10 3.43
CA GLU A 59 -0.01 25.27 3.98
C GLU A 59 0.44 25.04 5.42
N GLU A 60 -0.40 24.43 6.24
CA GLU A 60 -0.09 24.06 7.62
C GLU A 60 1.09 23.08 7.71
N VAL A 61 1.06 22.00 6.93
CA VAL A 61 2.16 21.02 6.87
C VAL A 61 3.46 21.67 6.37
N SER A 62 3.34 22.58 5.40
CA SER A 62 4.50 23.27 4.82
C SER A 62 5.06 24.39 5.71
N LYS A 63 4.31 24.86 6.71
CA LYS A 63 4.65 26.03 7.55
C LYS A 63 5.07 27.25 6.72
N GLY A 64 4.36 27.50 5.61
CA GLY A 64 4.66 28.59 4.67
C GLY A 64 5.86 28.34 3.73
N SER A 65 6.47 27.16 3.76
CA SER A 65 7.56 26.79 2.86
C SER A 65 7.11 26.72 1.40
N SER A 66 7.92 27.27 0.50
CA SER A 66 7.69 27.18 -0.95
C SER A 66 7.76 25.74 -1.48
N VAL A 67 8.36 24.82 -0.72
CA VAL A 67 8.53 23.40 -1.10
C VAL A 67 7.18 22.72 -1.31
N GLY A 68 6.18 22.99 -0.46
CA GLY A 68 4.85 22.40 -0.62
C GLY A 68 4.19 22.84 -1.91
N ARG A 69 4.18 24.15 -2.18
CA ARG A 69 3.67 24.72 -3.44
C ARG A 69 4.39 24.16 -4.66
N GLN A 70 5.71 23.97 -4.58
CA GLN A 70 6.48 23.36 -5.65
C GLN A 70 6.03 21.91 -5.87
N MET A 71 5.97 21.08 -4.83
CA MET A 71 5.55 19.68 -4.93
C MET A 71 4.14 19.56 -5.54
N ILE A 72 3.16 20.33 -5.06
CA ILE A 72 1.81 20.30 -5.62
C ILE A 72 1.81 20.74 -7.09
N SER A 73 2.59 21.76 -7.45
CA SER A 73 2.72 22.20 -8.84
C SER A 73 3.31 21.11 -9.74
N PHE A 74 4.33 20.38 -9.26
CA PHE A 74 4.90 19.23 -9.97
C PHE A 74 3.87 18.12 -10.13
N LEU A 75 3.26 17.65 -9.04
CA LEU A 75 2.27 16.57 -9.09
C LEU A 75 1.08 16.92 -9.99
N LYS A 76 0.64 18.19 -10.00
CA LYS A 76 -0.44 18.65 -10.87
C LYS A 76 -0.05 18.55 -12.35
N ARG A 77 1.16 19.01 -12.69
CA ARG A 77 1.70 18.94 -14.05
C ARG A 77 2.02 17.51 -14.49
N SER A 78 2.33 16.62 -13.54
CA SER A 78 2.48 15.19 -13.77
C SER A 78 1.14 14.44 -13.88
N GLY A 79 0.01 15.12 -13.63
CA GLY A 79 -1.34 14.53 -13.68
C GLY A 79 -1.65 13.57 -12.53
N LEU A 80 -0.97 13.70 -11.40
CA LEU A 80 -1.17 12.87 -10.20
C LEU A 80 -2.08 13.53 -9.16
N VAL A 81 -2.21 14.84 -9.21
CA VAL A 81 -3.21 15.58 -8.43
C VAL A 81 -3.97 16.55 -9.31
N TYR A 82 -5.19 16.84 -8.93
CA TYR A 82 -6.02 17.87 -9.53
C TYR A 82 -6.38 18.91 -8.47
N GLU A 83 -6.38 20.17 -8.85
CA GLU A 83 -6.67 21.28 -7.97
C GLU A 83 -7.95 21.97 -8.43
N THR A 84 -8.98 21.88 -7.60
CA THR A 84 -10.32 22.43 -7.81
C THR A 84 -10.30 23.95 -7.62
N ARG A 85 -11.32 24.65 -8.15
CA ARG A 85 -11.54 26.08 -7.90
C ARG A 85 -11.93 26.32 -6.45
N SER A 86 -12.64 25.36 -5.86
CA SER A 86 -13.03 25.34 -4.45
C SER A 86 -11.85 25.14 -3.48
N GLY A 87 -10.60 25.03 -3.96
CA GLY A 87 -9.40 24.99 -3.13
C GLY A 87 -9.04 23.59 -2.60
N TYR A 88 -9.73 22.55 -3.06
CA TYR A 88 -9.35 21.16 -2.83
C TYR A 88 -8.26 20.70 -3.80
N ILE A 89 -7.31 19.94 -3.29
CA ILE A 89 -6.31 19.18 -4.01
C ILE A 89 -6.71 17.71 -3.87
N ILE A 90 -6.99 17.08 -5.00
CA ILE A 90 -7.53 15.72 -5.07
C ILE A 90 -6.51 14.83 -5.76
N SER A 91 -6.23 13.67 -5.16
CA SER A 91 -5.37 12.64 -5.76
C SER A 91 -6.08 12.01 -6.96
N VAL A 92 -5.48 12.12 -8.15
CA VAL A 92 -5.96 11.47 -9.38
C VAL A 92 -6.02 9.94 -9.24
N PRO A 93 -5.01 9.28 -8.64
CA PRO A 93 -5.10 7.86 -8.31
C PRO A 93 -6.34 7.49 -7.49
N TRP A 94 -6.71 8.31 -6.50
CA TRP A 94 -7.94 8.09 -5.71
C TRP A 94 -9.20 8.33 -6.53
N ILE A 95 -9.25 9.34 -7.39
CA ILE A 95 -10.38 9.54 -8.31
C ILE A 95 -10.55 8.29 -9.17
N LEU A 96 -9.47 7.76 -9.74
CA LEU A 96 -9.48 6.58 -10.59
C LEU A 96 -9.95 5.34 -9.82
N TYR A 97 -9.44 5.12 -8.62
CA TYR A 97 -9.91 4.08 -7.69
C TYR A 97 -11.42 4.19 -7.46
N LEU A 98 -11.90 5.35 -7.04
CA LEU A 98 -13.30 5.57 -6.71
C LEU A 98 -14.19 5.37 -7.94
N TYR A 99 -13.79 5.92 -9.09
CA TYR A 99 -14.52 5.82 -10.35
C TYR A 99 -14.67 4.37 -10.80
N LYS A 100 -13.59 3.58 -10.78
CA LYS A 100 -13.62 2.17 -11.23
C LYS A 100 -14.36 1.26 -10.25
N TYR A 101 -14.17 1.43 -8.95
CA TYR A 101 -14.60 0.43 -7.96
C TYR A 101 -15.90 0.78 -7.25
N MET A 102 -16.22 2.06 -7.09
CA MET A 102 -17.47 2.47 -6.42
C MET A 102 -18.64 2.66 -7.39
N ARG A 103 -18.41 2.56 -8.72
CA ARG A 103 -19.42 2.77 -9.78
C ARG A 103 -20.27 4.00 -9.43
N ASP A 104 -21.60 3.92 -9.50
CA ASP A 104 -22.51 5.06 -9.30
C ASP A 104 -22.40 5.76 -7.92
N LYS A 105 -21.73 5.14 -6.94
CA LYS A 105 -21.54 5.71 -5.60
C LYS A 105 -20.31 6.61 -5.48
N TRP A 106 -19.42 6.66 -6.47
CA TRP A 106 -18.17 7.41 -6.39
C TRP A 106 -18.39 8.91 -6.17
N VAL A 107 -19.41 9.49 -6.84
CA VAL A 107 -19.78 10.91 -6.69
C VAL A 107 -20.23 11.21 -5.27
N LYS A 108 -21.07 10.34 -4.68
CA LYS A 108 -21.53 10.49 -3.29
C LYS A 108 -20.36 10.47 -2.32
N GLN A 109 -19.37 9.60 -2.56
CA GLN A 109 -18.17 9.51 -1.73
C GLN A 109 -17.30 10.76 -1.85
N ILE A 110 -17.05 11.25 -3.07
CA ILE A 110 -16.32 12.51 -3.30
C ILE A 110 -17.01 13.68 -2.61
N LYS A 111 -18.33 13.85 -2.80
CA LYS A 111 -19.08 14.94 -2.14
C LYS A 111 -19.12 14.82 -0.62
N ARG A 112 -19.00 13.61 -0.06
CA ARG A 112 -18.85 13.43 1.38
C ARG A 112 -17.50 13.95 1.89
N LEU A 113 -16.44 13.75 1.12
CA LEU A 113 -15.08 14.19 1.45
C LEU A 113 -14.85 15.68 1.12
N ALA A 114 -15.53 16.20 0.09
CA ALA A 114 -15.49 17.60 -0.33
C ALA A 114 -16.91 18.15 -0.52
N PRO A 115 -17.59 18.55 0.58
CA PRO A 115 -18.98 19.00 0.52
C PRO A 115 -19.22 20.26 -0.31
N ALA A 116 -18.20 21.12 -0.43
CA ALA A 116 -18.29 22.37 -1.20
C ALA A 116 -18.00 22.17 -2.70
N LEU A 117 -17.72 20.95 -3.15
CA LEU A 117 -17.41 20.66 -4.55
C LEU A 117 -18.66 20.84 -5.43
N GLN A 118 -18.54 21.69 -6.44
CA GLN A 118 -19.65 21.99 -7.36
C GLN A 118 -19.85 20.86 -8.40
N ASP A 119 -21.04 20.76 -8.99
CA ASP A 119 -21.37 19.71 -9.96
C ASP A 119 -20.52 19.76 -11.23
N ASN A 120 -20.16 20.95 -11.71
CA ASN A 120 -19.23 21.13 -12.81
C ASN A 120 -17.81 20.62 -12.46
N GLU A 121 -17.35 20.84 -11.23
CA GLU A 121 -16.06 20.31 -10.75
C GLU A 121 -16.09 18.78 -10.68
N VAL A 122 -17.20 18.18 -10.23
CA VAL A 122 -17.39 16.71 -10.27
C VAL A 122 -17.27 16.18 -11.70
N GLU A 123 -17.85 16.86 -12.69
CA GLU A 123 -17.75 16.46 -14.09
C GLU A 123 -16.31 16.62 -14.63
N GLU A 124 -15.56 17.62 -14.17
CA GLU A 124 -14.12 17.71 -14.45
C GLU A 124 -13.35 16.53 -13.85
N LEU A 125 -13.65 16.10 -12.62
CA LEU A 125 -13.05 14.89 -12.03
C LEU A 125 -13.38 13.64 -12.84
N ARG A 126 -14.60 13.53 -13.38
CA ARG A 126 -14.99 12.43 -14.25
C ARG A 126 -14.13 12.40 -15.52
N LYS A 127 -13.93 13.54 -16.18
CA LYS A 127 -13.07 13.63 -17.37
C LYS A 127 -11.64 13.17 -17.06
N ILE A 128 -11.09 13.60 -15.93
CA ILE A 128 -9.75 13.19 -15.48
C ILE A 128 -9.68 11.67 -15.26
N ALA A 129 -10.72 11.07 -14.65
CA ALA A 129 -10.78 9.63 -14.46
C ALA A 129 -10.78 8.89 -15.81
N VAL A 130 -11.61 9.36 -16.76
CA VAL A 130 -11.73 8.78 -18.10
C VAL A 130 -10.42 8.90 -18.89
N GLU A 131 -9.73 10.04 -18.82
CA GLU A 131 -8.41 10.23 -19.43
C GLU A 131 -7.31 9.33 -18.84
N ALA A 132 -7.47 8.94 -17.56
CA ALA A 132 -6.53 8.05 -16.89
C ALA A 132 -6.78 6.57 -17.18
N LEU A 133 -7.92 6.20 -17.78
CA LEU A 133 -8.17 4.83 -18.24
C LEU A 133 -7.23 4.45 -19.39
N GLY A 134 -6.80 3.19 -19.41
CA GLY A 134 -5.81 2.64 -20.32
C GLY A 134 -4.36 3.03 -20.02
N THR A 135 -4.11 3.90 -19.03
CA THR A 135 -2.76 4.39 -18.72
C THR A 135 -2.00 3.44 -17.78
N PRO A 136 -0.66 3.55 -17.69
CA PRO A 136 0.10 2.86 -16.65
C PRO A 136 -0.35 3.19 -15.22
N LEU A 137 -0.92 4.37 -14.99
CA LEU A 137 -1.47 4.73 -13.67
C LEU A 137 -2.70 3.89 -13.31
N GLU A 138 -3.54 3.53 -14.29
CA GLU A 138 -4.65 2.60 -14.06
C GLU A 138 -4.14 1.23 -13.66
N LYS A 139 -3.17 0.70 -14.42
CA LYS A 139 -2.58 -0.62 -14.10
C LYS A 139 -1.92 -0.61 -12.73
N PHE A 140 -1.29 0.50 -12.35
CA PHE A 140 -0.78 0.71 -11.00
C PHE A 140 -1.91 0.54 -9.99
N ILE A 141 -2.98 1.32 -10.11
CA ILE A 141 -4.11 1.27 -9.17
C ILE A 141 -4.77 -0.11 -9.13
N ASP A 142 -5.05 -0.73 -10.28
CA ASP A 142 -5.63 -2.07 -10.35
C ASP A 142 -4.76 -3.09 -9.64
N ALA A 143 -3.44 -2.94 -9.78
CA ALA A 143 -2.50 -3.82 -9.15
C ALA A 143 -2.50 -3.63 -7.63
N TYR A 144 -2.45 -2.41 -7.13
CA TYR A 144 -2.60 -2.18 -5.70
C TYR A 144 -3.89 -2.78 -5.14
N ILE A 145 -4.99 -2.64 -5.86
CA ILE A 145 -6.27 -3.16 -5.41
C ILE A 145 -6.30 -4.68 -5.43
N ALA A 146 -5.70 -5.33 -6.42
CA ALA A 146 -5.58 -6.79 -6.47
C ALA A 146 -4.71 -7.31 -5.32
N ALA A 147 -3.55 -6.68 -5.08
CA ALA A 147 -2.65 -7.04 -3.98
C ALA A 147 -3.34 -6.91 -2.62
N VAL A 148 -4.10 -5.83 -2.42
CA VAL A 148 -4.76 -5.59 -1.15
C VAL A 148 -6.08 -6.38 -0.99
N GLY A 149 -6.77 -6.66 -2.09
CA GLY A 149 -7.88 -7.62 -2.13
C GLY A 149 -7.47 -9.02 -1.69
N GLY A 150 -6.24 -9.43 -2.02
CA GLY A 150 -5.65 -10.69 -1.56
C GLY A 150 -5.56 -10.81 -0.03
N PHE A 151 -5.12 -9.76 0.67
CA PHE A 151 -5.11 -9.75 2.14
C PHE A 151 -6.51 -9.87 2.76
N LYS A 152 -7.51 -9.23 2.15
CA LYS A 152 -8.90 -9.39 2.57
C LYS A 152 -9.40 -10.82 2.35
N ASP A 153 -9.02 -11.45 1.25
CA ASP A 153 -9.37 -12.85 1.00
C ASP A 153 -8.75 -13.78 2.03
N ILE A 154 -7.49 -13.56 2.43
CA ILE A 154 -6.80 -14.31 3.49
C ILE A 154 -7.54 -14.17 4.82
N ALA A 155 -7.94 -12.96 5.19
CA ALA A 155 -8.70 -12.72 6.42
C ALA A 155 -10.05 -13.45 6.46
N GLN A 156 -10.65 -13.70 5.30
CA GLN A 156 -11.92 -14.42 5.19
C GLN A 156 -11.78 -15.94 5.15
N ILE A 157 -10.57 -16.48 4.99
CA ILE A 157 -10.34 -17.94 4.88
C ILE A 157 -10.96 -18.73 6.04
N PRO A 158 -10.78 -18.34 7.33
CA PRO A 158 -11.40 -19.04 8.44
C PRO A 158 -12.91 -19.19 8.30
N VAL A 159 -13.58 -18.11 7.89
CA VAL A 159 -15.04 -18.11 7.71
C VAL A 159 -15.45 -18.88 6.45
N LYS A 160 -14.74 -18.70 5.33
CA LYS A 160 -15.02 -19.40 4.05
C LYS A 160 -14.82 -20.91 4.15
N CYS A 161 -13.86 -21.35 4.96
CA CYS A 161 -13.51 -22.76 5.11
C CYS A 161 -14.23 -23.45 6.27
N LEU A 162 -15.06 -22.72 7.04
CA LEU A 162 -15.72 -23.24 8.23
C LEU A 162 -16.57 -24.48 7.87
N PRO A 163 -16.30 -25.66 8.48
CA PRO A 163 -17.09 -26.86 8.27
C PRO A 163 -18.55 -26.66 8.68
N LYS A 164 -19.50 -27.15 7.86
CA LYS A 164 -20.95 -27.11 8.16
C LYS A 164 -21.31 -27.77 9.49
N LYS A 165 -20.50 -28.74 9.94
CA LYS A 165 -20.71 -29.47 11.20
C LYS A 165 -19.97 -28.85 12.40
N CYS A 166 -19.30 -27.69 12.28
CA CYS A 166 -18.63 -27.07 13.43
C CYS A 166 -19.55 -26.81 14.62
N GLU A 167 -20.85 -26.59 14.39
CA GLU A 167 -21.85 -26.46 15.46
C GLU A 167 -21.90 -27.68 16.38
N LYS A 168 -21.56 -28.89 15.87
CA LYS A 168 -21.55 -30.14 16.65
C LYS A 168 -20.19 -30.46 17.27
N PHE A 169 -19.10 -29.86 16.76
CA PHE A 169 -17.72 -30.14 17.17
C PHE A 169 -16.94 -28.85 17.37
N ILE A 170 -17.52 -27.92 18.14
CA ILE A 170 -17.03 -26.55 18.23
C ILE A 170 -15.62 -26.48 18.80
N ASP A 171 -15.31 -27.29 19.82
CA ASP A 171 -14.01 -27.34 20.48
C ASP A 171 -12.89 -27.76 19.53
N GLU A 172 -13.18 -28.72 18.65
CA GLU A 172 -12.21 -29.20 17.68
C GLU A 172 -12.00 -28.17 16.56
N CYS A 173 -13.06 -27.52 16.09
CA CYS A 173 -12.94 -26.40 15.16
C CYS A 173 -12.12 -25.23 15.73
N PHE A 174 -12.34 -24.89 17.00
CA PHE A 174 -11.55 -23.88 17.70
C PHE A 174 -10.08 -24.28 17.84
N ARG A 175 -9.80 -25.54 18.20
CA ARG A 175 -8.44 -26.08 18.29
C ARG A 175 -7.71 -25.97 16.94
N GLN A 176 -8.36 -26.32 15.84
CA GLN A 176 -7.76 -26.21 14.52
C GLN A 176 -7.56 -24.77 14.07
N LEU A 177 -8.48 -23.86 14.43
CA LEU A 177 -8.30 -22.43 14.20
C LEU A 177 -7.09 -21.88 14.99
N LEU A 178 -6.92 -22.31 16.23
CA LEU A 178 -5.75 -21.94 17.05
C LEU A 178 -4.45 -22.44 16.41
N ASN A 179 -4.41 -23.70 15.96
CA ASN A 179 -3.26 -24.27 15.25
C ASN A 179 -2.93 -23.47 13.98
N TYR A 180 -3.97 -23.07 13.23
CA TYR A 180 -3.80 -22.22 12.05
C TYR A 180 -3.24 -20.84 12.41
N SER A 181 -3.73 -20.20 13.48
CA SER A 181 -3.21 -18.91 13.96
C SER A 181 -1.73 -18.99 14.35
N ILE A 182 -1.33 -20.06 15.03
CA ILE A 182 0.09 -20.33 15.39
C ILE A 182 0.93 -20.48 14.12
N TRP A 183 0.43 -21.23 13.13
CA TRP A 183 1.10 -21.40 11.83
C TRP A 183 1.27 -20.05 11.11
N LEU A 184 0.22 -19.21 11.09
CA LEU A 184 0.27 -17.89 10.46
C LEU A 184 1.28 -16.96 11.14
N LEU A 185 1.35 -16.97 12.48
CA LEU A 185 2.35 -16.20 13.23
C LEU A 185 3.77 -16.65 12.92
N THR A 186 3.99 -17.97 12.78
CA THR A 186 5.29 -18.52 12.41
C THR A 186 5.68 -18.09 11.00
N LEU A 187 4.74 -18.08 10.06
CA LEU A 187 4.94 -17.58 8.70
C LEU A 187 5.34 -16.10 8.70
N ILE A 188 4.65 -15.27 9.49
CA ILE A 188 5.00 -13.84 9.64
C ILE A 188 6.41 -13.68 10.21
N ALA A 189 6.75 -14.46 11.25
CA ALA A 189 8.09 -14.43 11.83
C ALA A 189 9.17 -14.84 10.81
N SER A 190 8.93 -15.86 9.99
CA SER A 190 9.84 -16.26 8.90
C SER A 190 10.00 -15.16 7.86
N LEU A 191 8.92 -14.48 7.44
CA LEU A 191 9.01 -13.36 6.51
C LEU A 191 9.82 -12.19 7.09
N LEU A 192 9.64 -11.89 8.38
CA LEU A 192 10.43 -10.87 9.08
C LEU A 192 11.91 -11.25 9.17
N GLU A 193 12.22 -12.53 9.44
CA GLU A 193 13.60 -13.02 9.46
C GLU A 193 14.26 -12.88 8.08
N LEU A 194 13.56 -13.26 7.00
CA LEU A 194 14.04 -13.07 5.63
C LEU A 194 14.30 -11.60 5.33
N TYR A 195 13.40 -10.72 5.76
CA TYR A 195 13.56 -9.27 5.62
C TYR A 195 14.81 -8.75 6.35
N VAL A 196 15.02 -9.15 7.61
CA VAL A 196 16.20 -8.75 8.40
C VAL A 196 17.50 -9.26 7.78
N LYS A 197 17.49 -10.45 7.19
CA LYS A 197 18.64 -11.02 6.47
C LYS A 197 18.90 -10.36 5.11
N GLY A 198 18.06 -9.42 4.68
CA GLY A 198 18.20 -8.74 3.38
C GLY A 198 17.97 -9.67 2.20
N VAL A 199 17.19 -10.74 2.38
CA VAL A 199 16.85 -11.70 1.33
C VAL A 199 16.13 -10.99 0.20
N SER A 200 16.48 -11.32 -1.04
CA SER A 200 15.85 -10.69 -2.19
C SER A 200 14.39 -11.11 -2.32
N PHE A 201 13.58 -10.24 -2.92
CA PHE A 201 12.16 -10.55 -3.10
C PHE A 201 11.92 -11.78 -3.99
N GLY A 202 12.83 -12.09 -4.92
CA GLY A 202 12.77 -13.31 -5.74
C GLY A 202 12.96 -14.58 -4.89
N GLU A 203 13.85 -14.56 -3.91
CA GLU A 203 14.04 -15.68 -2.98
C GLU A 203 12.84 -15.86 -2.03
N VAL A 204 12.26 -14.75 -1.54
CA VAL A 204 11.01 -14.80 -0.76
C VAL A 204 9.88 -15.42 -1.58
N LEU A 205 9.77 -15.04 -2.85
CA LEU A 205 8.78 -15.59 -3.77
C LEU A 205 8.98 -17.10 -4.00
N GLU A 206 10.22 -17.54 -4.23
CA GLU A 206 10.54 -18.96 -4.39
C GLU A 206 10.19 -19.77 -3.13
N TRP A 207 10.48 -19.22 -1.95
CA TRP A 207 10.08 -19.81 -0.67
C TRP A 207 8.55 -19.98 -0.56
N LEU A 208 7.78 -18.94 -0.89
CA LEU A 208 6.31 -18.99 -0.89
C LEU A 208 5.76 -20.01 -1.90
N ILE A 209 6.35 -20.09 -3.11
CA ILE A 209 5.99 -21.09 -4.13
C ILE A 209 6.20 -22.51 -3.60
N ASN A 210 7.35 -22.77 -2.96
CA ASN A 210 7.68 -24.08 -2.41
C ASN A 210 6.76 -24.46 -1.25
N MET A 211 6.43 -23.51 -0.37
CA MET A 211 5.45 -23.70 0.70
C MET A 211 4.05 -24.02 0.16
N SER A 212 3.55 -23.26 -0.83
CA SER A 212 2.26 -23.53 -1.48
C SER A 212 2.24 -24.93 -2.10
N LYS A 213 3.30 -25.34 -2.81
CA LYS A 213 3.41 -26.70 -3.38
C LYS A 213 3.34 -27.79 -2.30
N ARG A 214 4.07 -27.61 -1.20
CA ARG A 214 4.05 -28.56 -0.06
C ARG A 214 2.67 -28.68 0.56
N ASN A 215 2.00 -27.54 0.77
CA ASN A 215 0.70 -27.49 1.43
C ASN A 215 -0.46 -27.92 0.53
N ARG A 216 -0.33 -27.80 -0.80
CA ARG A 216 -1.34 -28.29 -1.74
C ARG A 216 -1.55 -29.79 -1.64
N ASN A 217 -0.48 -30.53 -1.33
CA ASN A 217 -0.55 -31.98 -1.13
C ASN A 217 -1.33 -32.35 0.14
N LEU A 218 -1.63 -31.41 1.05
CA LEU A 218 -2.48 -31.66 2.22
C LEU A 218 -3.97 -31.76 1.86
N LEU A 219 -4.37 -31.26 0.68
CA LEU A 219 -5.73 -31.36 0.16
C LEU A 219 -5.95 -32.74 -0.48
N GLY A 220 -7.01 -33.44 -0.07
CA GLY A 220 -7.39 -34.74 -0.61
C GLY A 220 -6.83 -35.97 0.10
N ILE A 221 -6.06 -35.79 1.19
CA ILE A 221 -5.54 -36.90 2.02
C ILE A 221 -6.57 -37.36 3.07
N LEU A 222 -7.46 -36.47 3.50
CA LEU A 222 -8.38 -36.72 4.60
C LEU A 222 -9.83 -36.52 4.15
N GLU A 223 -10.74 -37.36 4.66
CA GLU A 223 -12.18 -37.15 4.51
C GLU A 223 -12.60 -35.80 5.12
N GLU A 224 -13.64 -35.17 4.58
CA GLU A 224 -14.14 -33.88 5.09
C GLU A 224 -14.51 -33.93 6.58
N ASP A 225 -14.82 -35.12 7.10
CA ASP A 225 -15.20 -35.36 8.49
C ASP A 225 -13.99 -35.56 9.43
N HIS A 226 -12.76 -35.60 8.91
CA HIS A 226 -11.57 -35.75 9.73
C HIS A 226 -11.23 -34.43 10.47
N PRO A 227 -10.91 -34.45 11.78
CA PRO A 227 -10.61 -33.24 12.56
C PRO A 227 -9.56 -32.32 11.94
N LEU A 228 -8.49 -32.89 11.37
CA LEU A 228 -7.42 -32.15 10.70
C LEU A 228 -7.77 -31.61 9.30
N ALA A 229 -8.88 -32.03 8.70
CA ALA A 229 -9.26 -31.60 7.35
C ALA A 229 -9.50 -30.09 7.30
N TYR A 230 -10.08 -29.51 8.36
CA TYR A 230 -10.29 -28.07 8.47
C TYR A 230 -8.97 -27.31 8.49
N TYR A 231 -8.02 -27.70 9.36
CA TYR A 231 -6.69 -27.09 9.42
C TYR A 231 -5.92 -27.18 8.09
N ASN A 232 -5.91 -28.37 7.47
CA ASN A 232 -5.23 -28.56 6.19
C ASN A 232 -5.80 -27.64 5.09
N ARG A 233 -7.12 -27.45 5.08
CA ARG A 233 -7.78 -26.54 4.16
C ARG A 233 -7.39 -25.09 4.41
N LEU A 234 -7.39 -24.63 5.67
CA LEU A 234 -6.96 -23.28 6.03
C LEU A 234 -5.54 -22.99 5.55
N VAL A 235 -4.61 -23.91 5.83
CA VAL A 235 -3.19 -23.76 5.47
C VAL A 235 -2.99 -23.76 3.94
N ALA A 236 -3.67 -24.66 3.23
CA ALA A 236 -3.53 -24.76 1.77
C ALA A 236 -4.10 -23.54 1.04
N GLU A 237 -5.31 -23.09 1.40
CA GLU A 237 -5.94 -21.91 0.81
C GLU A 237 -5.10 -20.64 1.09
N THR A 238 -4.59 -20.51 2.32
CA THR A 238 -3.80 -19.33 2.72
C THR A 238 -2.46 -19.29 2.00
N ALA A 239 -1.76 -20.43 1.92
CA ALA A 239 -0.49 -20.50 1.22
C ALA A 239 -0.62 -20.22 -0.29
N GLU A 240 -1.73 -20.65 -0.90
CA GLU A 240 -2.01 -20.37 -2.31
C GLU A 240 -2.28 -18.88 -2.55
N LEU A 241 -3.07 -18.23 -1.69
CA LEU A 241 -3.30 -16.78 -1.76
C LEU A 241 -2.01 -15.99 -1.56
N LEU A 242 -1.21 -16.32 -0.54
CA LEU A 242 0.07 -15.65 -0.29
C LEU A 242 1.03 -15.78 -1.48
N LYS A 243 1.11 -16.97 -2.10
CA LYS A 243 1.90 -17.17 -3.33
C LYS A 243 1.39 -16.29 -4.46
N ARG A 244 0.07 -16.28 -4.71
CA ARG A 244 -0.56 -15.48 -5.76
C ARG A 244 -0.28 -14.00 -5.56
N ASP A 245 -0.46 -13.51 -4.34
CA ASP A 245 -0.30 -12.09 -4.03
C ASP A 245 1.19 -11.68 -4.07
N ALA A 246 2.12 -12.55 -3.68
CA ALA A 246 3.56 -12.30 -3.83
C ALA A 246 4.01 -12.30 -5.30
N LEU A 247 3.52 -13.23 -6.12
CA LEU A 247 3.74 -13.22 -7.58
C LEU A 247 3.25 -11.91 -8.19
N PHE A 248 2.10 -11.45 -7.71
CA PHE A 248 1.49 -10.22 -8.16
C PHE A 248 2.32 -8.99 -7.75
N LEU A 249 2.72 -8.88 -6.48
CA LEU A 249 3.65 -7.85 -6.01
C LEU A 249 4.99 -7.87 -6.77
N TYR A 250 5.46 -9.04 -7.21
CA TYR A 250 6.69 -9.17 -8.00
C TYR A 250 6.55 -8.56 -9.38
N GLN A 251 5.36 -8.65 -9.97
CA GLN A 251 5.05 -7.94 -11.21
C GLN A 251 4.98 -6.43 -11.01
N ILE A 252 4.51 -5.96 -9.84
CA ILE A 252 4.43 -4.52 -9.55
C ILE A 252 5.81 -3.92 -9.27
N TYR A 253 6.63 -4.58 -8.45
CA TYR A 253 7.83 -3.99 -7.82
C TYR A 253 9.16 -4.65 -8.21
N GLY A 254 9.12 -5.73 -9.01
CA GLY A 254 10.31 -6.46 -9.43
C GLY A 254 11.18 -5.68 -10.41
N LYS A 255 12.44 -6.09 -10.58
CA LYS A 255 13.45 -5.43 -11.42
C LYS A 255 13.21 -5.52 -12.94
N HIS A 256 12.01 -5.82 -13.40
CA HIS A 256 11.73 -6.02 -14.82
C HIS A 256 11.39 -4.70 -15.53
N LYS A 257 11.73 -4.60 -16.82
CA LYS A 257 11.33 -3.50 -17.73
C LYS A 257 9.81 -3.31 -17.79
N ASP A 258 9.05 -4.31 -17.34
CA ASP A 258 7.60 -4.33 -17.27
C ASP A 258 6.97 -3.85 -15.95
N ASP A 259 7.77 -3.42 -14.98
CA ASP A 259 7.35 -2.86 -13.69
C ASP A 259 6.27 -1.77 -13.87
N VAL A 260 5.14 -1.98 -13.20
CA VAL A 260 3.95 -1.11 -13.28
C VAL A 260 4.19 0.24 -12.59
N MET A 261 4.89 0.25 -11.45
CA MET A 261 5.30 1.47 -10.76
C MET A 261 6.22 2.30 -11.66
N GLU A 262 7.26 1.71 -12.23
CA GLU A 262 8.20 2.41 -13.11
C GLU A 262 7.50 2.95 -14.37
N LYS A 263 6.54 2.20 -14.93
CA LYS A 263 5.73 2.68 -16.05
C LYS A 263 4.83 3.85 -15.65
N ALA A 264 4.24 3.82 -14.46
CA ALA A 264 3.43 4.92 -13.92
C ALA A 264 4.28 6.17 -13.65
N ILE A 265 5.49 6.00 -13.12
CA ILE A 265 6.47 7.09 -12.94
C ILE A 265 6.83 7.68 -14.30
N LYS A 266 7.25 6.85 -15.27
CA LYS A 266 7.62 7.32 -16.61
C LYS A 266 6.47 8.04 -17.32
N TRP A 267 5.25 7.49 -17.25
CA TRP A 267 4.05 8.13 -17.79
C TRP A 267 3.80 9.51 -17.15
N SER A 268 3.93 9.60 -15.82
CA SER A 268 3.77 10.86 -15.08
C SER A 268 4.82 11.90 -15.49
N ILE A 269 6.07 11.47 -15.69
CA ILE A 269 7.16 12.34 -16.16
C ILE A 269 6.94 12.78 -17.60
N GLN A 270 6.47 11.89 -18.49
CA GLN A 270 6.09 12.27 -19.86
C GLN A 270 4.98 13.32 -19.86
N LYS A 271 3.97 13.17 -18.99
CA LYS A 271 2.88 14.15 -18.84
C LYS A 271 3.40 15.49 -18.31
N TYR A 272 4.32 15.46 -17.35
CA TYR A 272 5.03 16.65 -16.88
C TYR A 272 5.77 17.34 -18.03
N THR A 273 6.60 16.62 -18.77
CA THR A 273 7.38 17.15 -19.91
C THR A 273 6.48 17.79 -20.96
N LYS A 274 5.39 17.11 -21.35
CA LYS A 274 4.40 17.66 -22.29
C LYS A 274 3.75 18.95 -21.79
N THR A 275 3.54 19.06 -20.48
CA THR A 275 2.86 20.21 -19.86
C THR A 275 3.78 21.43 -19.71
N VAL A 276 5.08 21.23 -19.42
CA VAL A 276 6.02 22.35 -19.16
C VAL A 276 6.96 22.67 -20.32
N GLY A 277 7.06 21.81 -21.33
CA GLY A 277 8.04 21.89 -22.42
C GLY A 277 9.39 21.26 -22.05
N GLU A 278 10.10 20.73 -23.05
CA GLU A 278 11.33 19.94 -22.87
C GLU A 278 12.43 20.69 -22.08
N ASP A 279 12.69 21.94 -22.43
CA ASP A 279 13.74 22.76 -21.79
C ASP A 279 13.52 22.98 -20.28
N ARG A 280 12.26 23.15 -19.87
CA ARG A 280 11.88 23.31 -18.46
C ARG A 280 11.79 21.97 -17.76
N ALA A 281 11.44 20.91 -18.50
CA ALA A 281 11.35 19.58 -17.95
C ALA A 281 12.73 19.08 -17.52
N GLU A 282 13.76 19.27 -18.35
CA GLU A 282 15.11 18.79 -18.08
C GLU A 282 15.69 19.39 -16.77
N LYS A 283 15.46 20.68 -16.52
CA LYS A 283 15.89 21.37 -15.29
C LYS A 283 15.18 20.89 -14.02
N GLY A 284 14.00 20.26 -14.16
CA GLY A 284 13.13 19.85 -13.05
C GLY A 284 12.96 18.34 -12.91
N LYS A 285 13.58 17.55 -13.80
CA LYS A 285 13.33 16.12 -13.97
C LYS A 285 13.57 15.31 -12.71
N ASP A 286 14.74 15.43 -12.10
CA ASP A 286 15.10 14.68 -10.88
C ASP A 286 14.14 14.96 -9.73
N ARG A 287 13.70 16.22 -9.59
CA ARG A 287 12.74 16.62 -8.56
C ARG A 287 11.35 16.07 -8.86
N ALA A 288 10.91 16.15 -10.11
CA ALA A 288 9.63 15.59 -10.53
C ALA A 288 9.61 14.08 -10.29
N GLU A 289 10.67 13.36 -10.68
CA GLU A 289 10.79 11.91 -10.49
C GLU A 289 10.78 11.53 -9.01
N TYR A 290 11.54 12.25 -8.18
CA TYR A 290 11.53 12.05 -6.74
C TYR A 290 10.13 12.25 -6.13
N TYR A 291 9.41 13.32 -6.48
CA TYR A 291 8.08 13.60 -5.93
C TYR A 291 7.03 12.60 -6.41
N VAL A 292 7.07 12.23 -7.68
CA VAL A 292 6.17 11.24 -8.27
C VAL A 292 6.37 9.89 -7.56
N ARG A 293 7.61 9.42 -7.46
CA ARG A 293 7.93 8.14 -6.82
C ARG A 293 7.52 8.13 -5.35
N LEU A 294 7.85 9.16 -4.60
CA LEU A 294 7.48 9.29 -3.19
C LEU A 294 5.96 9.29 -3.01
N PHE A 295 5.22 10.01 -3.86
CA PHE A 295 3.76 10.04 -3.76
C PHE A 295 3.12 8.68 -4.06
N LEU A 296 3.57 7.99 -5.11
CA LEU A 296 3.05 6.66 -5.45
C LEU A 296 3.41 5.62 -4.37
N ASP A 297 4.58 5.73 -3.74
CA ASP A 297 4.99 4.87 -2.63
C ASP A 297 4.14 5.10 -1.35
N GLU A 298 3.84 6.36 -1.01
CA GLU A 298 2.96 6.65 0.13
C GLU A 298 1.51 6.24 -0.14
N LEU A 299 1.03 6.40 -1.38
CA LEU A 299 -0.30 5.94 -1.79
C LEU A 299 -0.45 4.42 -1.62
N SER A 300 0.57 3.67 -1.99
CA SER A 300 0.65 2.22 -1.74
C SER A 300 0.44 1.88 -0.27
N LYS A 301 1.16 2.57 0.63
CA LYS A 301 1.08 2.34 2.08
C LYS A 301 -0.29 2.70 2.64
N ALA A 302 -0.89 3.80 2.18
CA ALA A 302 -2.19 4.27 2.66
C ALA A 302 -3.32 3.27 2.41
N ILE A 303 -3.38 2.70 1.20
CA ILE A 303 -4.39 1.69 0.85
C ILE A 303 -4.20 0.42 1.69
N LEU A 304 -2.95 0.00 1.91
CA LEU A 304 -2.63 -1.15 2.76
C LEU A 304 -3.05 -0.91 4.21
N ALA A 305 -2.81 0.29 4.74
CA ALA A 305 -3.19 0.65 6.10
C ALA A 305 -4.72 0.62 6.30
N ASP A 306 -5.51 1.28 5.43
CA ASP A 306 -6.99 1.26 5.54
C ASP A 306 -7.55 -0.17 5.54
N ILE A 307 -7.01 -1.05 4.70
CA ILE A 307 -7.49 -2.43 4.61
C ILE A 307 -6.99 -3.27 5.79
N THR A 308 -5.74 -3.10 6.23
CA THR A 308 -5.24 -3.77 7.44
C THR A 308 -6.06 -3.37 8.66
N THR A 309 -6.39 -2.09 8.80
CA THR A 309 -7.28 -1.58 9.86
C THR A 309 -8.65 -2.23 9.78
N ARG A 310 -9.28 -2.31 8.60
CA ARG A 310 -10.57 -3.01 8.43
C ARG A 310 -10.48 -4.50 8.76
N ILE A 311 -9.38 -5.18 8.41
CA ILE A 311 -9.15 -6.58 8.75
C ILE A 311 -9.08 -6.75 10.27
N VAL A 312 -8.27 -5.94 10.94
CA VAL A 312 -8.09 -5.99 12.40
C VAL A 312 -9.40 -5.69 13.15
N PHE A 313 -10.28 -4.83 12.61
CA PHE A 313 -11.58 -4.52 13.21
C PHE A 313 -12.72 -5.46 12.78
N LEU A 314 -12.50 -6.36 11.83
CA LEU A 314 -13.46 -7.38 11.40
C LEU A 314 -13.22 -8.75 12.05
N ILE A 315 -12.01 -8.97 12.58
CA ILE A 315 -11.64 -10.09 13.45
C ILE A 315 -12.05 -9.74 14.88
#